data_AF-A0AAV8TDB4-F1
#
_entry.id   AF-A0AAV8TDB4-F1
#
_cell.length_a   1.000
_cell.length_b   1.000
_cell.length_c   1.000
_cell.angle_alpha   90.00
_cell.angle_beta   90.00
_cell.angle_gamma   90.00
#
_symmetry.space_group_name_H-M   'P 1'
#
loop_
_entity.id
_entity.type
_entity.pdbx_description
1 polymer ?
#
loop_
_entity_poly.entity_id
_entity_poly.type
_entity_poly.pdbx_seq_one_letter_code
_entity_poly.pdbx_strand_id
1 'polypeptide(L)'
;MKNTNSNTKLILLHPYIQKQGGSNRLWLLAFISFFTIAFLLTLIYTRESLSTKNSTATTNLSGTVGSASISAPPLPTTVINTLLHYASQSNNSFHMSYAELKPISDVLRKCSSPCNFLVFGLTHETLLWKALNHNGRTVFVEENRYYAAYFEQMHPEFDVFDVQYTTKTSEMRDLLKSAKDQIRNECKPVQNLLFSECKLGINDLPNHVYEVDWDVILIDGPRGDGPEGPGRMTPIFTAGVLARSKKGGNAKTHVFVHDYYRDVEKIYGDEFLCRENMVESNDMLAHFVVEKMDENSFQFCRNQASKSTS
;
A
#
# COMPACT_ATOMS: atom_id res chain seq x y z
N MET A 1 -75.85 25.35 -25.57
CA MET A 1 -75.66 25.28 -27.04
C MET A 1 -74.54 24.29 -27.29
N LYS A 2 -74.60 23.25 -28.12
CA LYS A 2 -75.59 22.74 -29.07
C LYS A 2 -75.25 21.25 -29.21
N ASN A 3 -76.24 20.38 -29.08
CA ASN A 3 -76.15 18.96 -29.41
C ASN A 3 -76.28 18.82 -30.93
N THR A 4 -75.52 17.96 -31.62
CA THR A 4 -75.99 17.39 -32.90
C THR A 4 -75.26 16.10 -33.32
N ASN A 5 -76.13 15.17 -33.68
CA ASN A 5 -75.97 13.78 -34.10
C ASN A 5 -75.09 13.51 -35.35
N SER A 6 -74.32 12.42 -35.24
CA SER A 6 -74.36 11.16 -36.00
C SER A 6 -74.37 11.11 -37.54
N ASN A 7 -73.50 10.22 -38.04
CA ASN A 7 -73.62 9.31 -39.20
C ASN A 7 -73.48 9.97 -40.59
N THR A 8 -72.75 9.44 -41.57
CA THR A 8 -72.15 8.11 -41.82
C THR A 8 -71.24 8.28 -43.04
N LYS A 9 -70.12 7.54 -43.15
CA LYS A 9 -69.70 6.99 -44.44
C LYS A 9 -68.74 5.81 -44.27
N LEU A 10 -69.25 4.67 -44.71
CA LEU A 10 -68.62 3.37 -44.90
C LEU A 10 -67.39 3.51 -45.80
N ILE A 11 -66.23 3.01 -45.38
CA ILE A 11 -65.15 2.65 -46.31
C ILE A 11 -64.73 1.20 -46.02
N LEU A 12 -64.91 0.42 -47.08
CA LEU A 12 -64.57 -0.97 -47.31
C LEU A 12 -63.18 -1.34 -46.76
N LEU A 13 -63.12 -2.41 -45.96
CA LEU A 13 -61.90 -3.19 -45.79
C LEU A 13 -61.66 -3.99 -47.07
N HIS A 14 -60.53 -3.74 -47.74
CA HIS A 14 -59.95 -4.68 -48.69
C HIS A 14 -58.50 -5.02 -48.30
N PRO A 15 -58.14 -6.30 -48.32
CA PRO A 15 -56.87 -6.79 -47.81
C PRO A 15 -55.78 -6.66 -48.88
N TYR A 16 -54.60 -6.18 -48.50
CA TYR A 16 -53.39 -6.52 -49.26
C TYR A 16 -52.23 -6.76 -48.31
N ILE A 17 -51.90 -8.05 -48.17
CA ILE A 17 -50.67 -8.56 -47.59
C ILE A 17 -49.56 -8.32 -48.61
N GLN A 18 -48.51 -7.55 -48.27
CA GLN A 18 -47.14 -7.93 -48.68
C GLN A 18 -46.01 -7.15 -47.94
N LYS A 19 -45.46 -7.83 -46.93
CA LYS A 19 -44.03 -8.22 -46.86
C LYS A 19 -42.97 -7.15 -47.18
N GLN A 20 -42.48 -6.46 -46.14
CA GLN A 20 -41.12 -5.90 -46.11
C GLN A 20 -40.55 -5.96 -44.67
N GLY A 21 -40.24 -7.18 -44.25
CA GLY A 21 -39.44 -7.45 -43.05
C GLY A 21 -38.22 -8.27 -43.47
N GLY A 22 -37.19 -7.61 -44.00
CA GLY A 22 -36.02 -8.29 -44.53
C GLY A 22 -34.78 -7.43 -44.40
N SER A 23 -33.65 -8.05 -44.06
CA SER A 23 -32.32 -7.48 -43.84
C SER A 23 -31.99 -7.00 -42.43
N ASN A 24 -32.51 -5.87 -41.93
CA ASN A 24 -31.90 -5.21 -40.75
C ASN A 24 -31.99 -6.01 -39.43
N ARG A 25 -33.10 -6.72 -39.18
CA ARG A 25 -33.24 -7.55 -37.96
C ARG A 25 -32.39 -8.82 -38.02
N LEU A 26 -32.22 -9.39 -39.21
CA LEU A 26 -31.36 -10.55 -39.41
C LEU A 26 -29.89 -10.19 -39.25
N TRP A 27 -29.49 -9.01 -39.72
CA TRP A 27 -28.15 -8.48 -39.55
C TRP A 27 -27.83 -8.15 -38.08
N LEU A 28 -28.79 -7.60 -37.35
CA LEU A 28 -28.64 -7.35 -35.91
C LEU A 28 -28.48 -8.65 -35.12
N LEU A 29 -29.28 -9.66 -35.43
CA LEU A 29 -29.18 -10.98 -34.80
C LEU A 29 -27.85 -11.67 -35.13
N ALA A 30 -27.39 -11.58 -36.38
CA ALA A 30 -26.09 -12.10 -36.79
C ALA A 30 -24.94 -11.40 -36.07
N PHE A 31 -25.02 -10.06 -35.94
CA PHE A 31 -24.03 -9.26 -35.23
C PHE A 31 -23.97 -9.63 -33.74
N ILE A 32 -25.11 -9.65 -33.04
CA ILE A 32 -25.16 -10.03 -31.63
C ILE A 32 -24.66 -11.47 -31.44
N SER A 33 -25.10 -12.41 -32.29
CA SER A 33 -24.64 -13.80 -32.24
C SER A 33 -23.13 -13.92 -32.41
N PHE A 34 -22.53 -13.21 -33.39
CA PHE A 34 -21.10 -13.21 -33.61
C PHE A 34 -20.32 -12.71 -32.38
N PHE A 35 -20.74 -11.60 -31.76
CA PHE A 35 -20.07 -11.08 -30.57
C PHE A 35 -20.24 -11.98 -29.34
N THR A 36 -21.40 -12.62 -29.17
CA THR A 36 -21.60 -13.59 -28.09
C THR A 36 -20.73 -14.85 -28.26
N ILE A 37 -20.59 -15.34 -29.49
CA ILE A 37 -19.72 -16.49 -29.79
C ILE A 37 -18.25 -16.12 -29.60
N ALA A 38 -17.83 -14.94 -30.06
CA ALA A 38 -16.47 -14.45 -29.85
C ALA A 38 -16.12 -14.30 -28.35
N PHE A 39 -17.07 -13.81 -27.55
CA PHE A 39 -16.93 -13.70 -26.09
C PHE A 39 -16.85 -15.07 -25.39
N LEU A 40 -17.69 -16.02 -25.79
CA LEU A 40 -17.64 -17.39 -25.25
C LEU A 40 -16.34 -18.11 -25.64
N LEU A 41 -15.88 -17.93 -26.87
CA LEU A 41 -14.60 -18.49 -27.33
C LEU A 41 -13.42 -17.90 -26.56
N THR A 42 -13.41 -16.59 -26.28
CA THR A 42 -12.36 -15.97 -25.45
C THR A 42 -12.37 -16.47 -24.02
N LEU A 43 -13.55 -16.70 -23.41
CA LEU A 43 -13.64 -17.31 -22.08
C LEU A 43 -13.12 -18.75 -22.05
N ILE A 44 -13.39 -19.55 -23.09
CA ILE A 44 -12.89 -20.94 -23.17
C ILE A 44 -11.37 -20.95 -23.40
N TYR A 45 -10.86 -20.11 -24.30
CA TYR A 45 -9.42 -20.04 -24.60
C TYR A 45 -8.59 -19.50 -23.43
N THR A 46 -9.12 -18.54 -22.67
CA THR A 46 -8.46 -18.03 -21.45
C THR A 46 -8.52 -19.06 -20.30
N ARG A 47 -9.55 -19.91 -20.28
CA ARG A 47 -9.66 -20.99 -19.29
C ARG A 47 -8.69 -22.15 -19.57
N GLU A 48 -8.44 -22.49 -20.84
CA GLU A 48 -7.44 -23.51 -21.20
C GLU A 48 -6.00 -23.02 -20.98
N SER A 49 -5.71 -21.72 -21.19
CA SER A 49 -4.38 -21.17 -20.90
C SER A 49 -4.07 -21.10 -19.39
N LEU A 50 -5.10 -20.97 -18.53
CA LEU A 50 -4.94 -21.06 -17.08
C LEU A 50 -4.76 -22.51 -16.59
N SER A 51 -5.30 -23.51 -17.29
CA SER A 51 -5.25 -24.91 -16.86
C SER A 51 -3.93 -25.63 -17.20
N THR A 52 -3.06 -25.04 -18.02
CA THR A 52 -1.80 -25.68 -18.47
C THR A 52 -0.53 -25.21 -17.74
N LYS A 53 -0.66 -24.40 -16.68
CA LYS A 53 0.49 -23.89 -15.89
C LYS A 53 0.62 -24.43 -14.46
N ASN A 54 -0.01 -25.55 -14.14
CA ASN A 54 0.29 -26.31 -12.92
C ASN A 54 1.12 -27.56 -13.24
N SER A 55 2.39 -27.36 -13.57
CA SER A 55 3.42 -28.39 -13.44
C SER A 55 4.26 -28.07 -12.20
N THR A 56 3.70 -28.33 -11.03
CA THR A 56 4.48 -28.46 -9.80
C THR A 56 5.31 -29.74 -9.90
N ALA A 57 6.62 -29.59 -10.05
CA ALA A 57 7.57 -30.68 -9.81
C ALA A 57 7.61 -30.96 -8.31
N THR A 58 6.79 -31.91 -7.85
CA THR A 58 6.87 -32.47 -6.49
C THR A 58 7.99 -33.51 -6.44
N THR A 59 9.16 -33.12 -5.95
CA THR A 59 10.16 -34.05 -5.45
C THR A 59 9.69 -34.58 -4.09
N ASN A 60 9.02 -35.73 -4.11
CA ASN A 60 8.65 -36.46 -2.89
C ASN A 60 9.91 -37.04 -2.23
N LEU A 61 10.53 -36.30 -1.30
CA LEU A 61 11.46 -36.88 -0.34
C LEU A 61 10.66 -37.28 0.91
N SER A 62 10.32 -38.57 0.99
CA SER A 62 9.72 -39.16 2.18
C SER A 62 10.79 -39.25 3.28
N GLY A 63 10.66 -38.40 4.29
CA GLY A 63 11.43 -38.45 5.52
C GLY A 63 10.54 -38.04 6.69
N THR A 64 10.11 -39.02 7.47
CA THR A 64 9.38 -38.86 8.73
C THR A 64 10.28 -38.20 9.78
N VAL A 65 10.06 -36.92 10.10
CA VAL A 65 10.55 -36.29 11.34
C VAL A 65 9.54 -35.25 11.80
N GLY A 66 9.20 -35.25 13.09
CA GLY A 66 8.14 -34.46 13.71
C GLY A 66 8.21 -32.96 13.43
N SER A 67 7.03 -32.35 13.35
CA SER A 67 6.82 -30.91 13.20
C SER A 67 7.29 -30.12 14.42
N ALA A 68 8.60 -29.99 14.58
CA ALA A 68 9.16 -28.76 15.10
C ALA A 68 9.17 -27.78 13.92
N SER A 69 8.55 -26.62 14.07
CA SER A 69 8.73 -25.50 13.14
C SER A 69 10.19 -25.05 13.24
N ILE A 70 11.07 -25.71 12.48
CA ILE A 70 12.46 -25.28 12.33
C ILE A 70 12.40 -24.01 11.51
N SER A 71 12.32 -22.86 12.17
CA SER A 71 12.61 -21.57 11.55
C SER A 71 13.95 -21.71 10.85
N ALA A 72 14.01 -21.37 9.55
CA ALA A 72 15.26 -21.48 8.81
C ALA A 72 16.35 -20.66 9.54
N PRO A 73 17.63 -21.07 9.45
CA PRO A 73 18.69 -20.32 10.12
C PRO A 73 18.72 -18.86 9.62
N PRO A 74 19.13 -17.89 10.45
CA PRO A 74 19.34 -16.52 10.00
C PRO A 74 20.31 -16.47 8.82
N LEU A 75 20.17 -15.46 7.96
CA LEU A 75 21.10 -15.27 6.84
C LEU A 75 22.53 -15.05 7.36
N PRO A 76 23.55 -15.71 6.76
CA PRO A 76 24.94 -15.45 7.11
C PRO A 76 25.31 -13.98 6.89
N THR A 77 26.10 -13.41 7.81
CA THR A 77 26.58 -12.02 7.70
C THR A 77 27.30 -11.74 6.39
N THR A 78 28.01 -12.73 5.84
CA THR A 78 28.67 -12.60 4.54
C THR A 78 27.66 -12.35 3.42
N VAL A 79 26.54 -13.08 3.40
CA VAL A 79 25.46 -12.90 2.43
C VAL A 79 24.83 -11.51 2.56
N ILE A 80 24.52 -11.09 3.80
CA ILE A 80 23.96 -9.76 4.07
C ILE A 80 24.90 -8.67 3.55
N ASN A 81 26.18 -8.73 3.89
CA ASN A 81 27.18 -7.75 3.46
C ASN A 81 27.35 -7.72 1.93
N THR A 82 27.31 -8.89 1.28
CA THR A 82 27.36 -8.99 -0.18
C THR A 82 26.14 -8.35 -0.83
N LEU A 83 24.93 -8.60 -0.32
CA LEU A 83 23.70 -7.99 -0.82
C LEU A 83 23.74 -6.47 -0.68
N LEU A 84 24.18 -5.96 0.47
CA LEU A 84 24.36 -4.52 0.70
C LEU A 84 25.38 -3.91 -0.27
N HIS A 85 26.51 -4.58 -0.48
CA HIS A 85 27.56 -4.11 -1.39
C HIS A 85 27.01 -3.91 -2.80
N TYR A 86 26.39 -4.94 -3.39
CA TYR A 86 25.87 -4.86 -4.76
C TYR A 86 24.68 -3.91 -4.89
N ALA A 87 23.77 -3.86 -3.91
CA ALA A 87 22.66 -2.92 -3.93
C ALA A 87 23.14 -1.46 -3.89
N SER A 88 24.12 -1.16 -3.03
CA SER A 88 24.69 0.19 -2.89
C SER A 88 25.58 0.66 -4.04
N GLN A 89 25.96 -0.25 -4.95
CA GLN A 89 26.76 0.05 -6.15
C GLN A 89 25.94 -0.03 -7.44
N SER A 90 24.61 0.04 -7.33
CA SER A 90 23.73 0.03 -8.50
C SER A 90 23.96 1.25 -9.39
N ASN A 91 23.88 1.05 -10.70
CA ASN A 91 23.90 2.15 -11.68
C ASN A 91 22.53 2.84 -11.80
N ASN A 92 21.51 2.41 -11.04
CA ASN A 92 20.21 3.06 -11.05
C ASN A 92 20.31 4.47 -10.44
N SER A 93 19.63 5.45 -11.04
CA SER A 93 19.66 6.84 -10.56
C SER A 93 18.95 7.05 -9.22
N PHE A 94 18.04 6.16 -8.85
CA PHE A 94 17.26 6.24 -7.61
C PHE A 94 17.48 4.95 -6.80
N HIS A 95 18.58 4.91 -6.06
CA HIS A 95 18.94 3.84 -5.14
C HIS A 95 19.50 4.42 -3.84
N MET A 96 19.38 3.68 -2.76
CA MET A 96 19.98 4.06 -1.48
C MET A 96 21.48 3.75 -1.47
N SER A 97 22.29 4.67 -0.94
CA SER A 97 23.71 4.43 -0.71
C SER A 97 23.94 3.41 0.41
N TYR A 98 25.17 2.90 0.52
CA TYR A 98 25.53 1.98 1.61
C TYR A 98 25.27 2.59 3.00
N ALA A 99 25.45 3.90 3.17
CA ALA A 99 25.22 4.60 4.43
C ALA A 99 23.73 4.64 4.82
N GLU A 100 22.83 4.54 3.85
CA GLU A 100 21.37 4.49 4.07
C GLU A 100 20.88 3.05 4.24
N LEU A 101 21.41 2.11 3.45
CA LEU A 101 21.02 0.69 3.54
C LEU A 101 21.45 0.04 4.85
N LYS A 102 22.66 0.38 5.34
CA LYS A 102 23.29 -0.33 6.45
C LYS A 102 22.50 -0.18 7.77
N PRO A 103 22.05 1.01 8.21
CA PRO A 103 21.24 1.14 9.43
C PRO A 103 19.98 0.29 9.41
N ILE A 104 19.25 0.27 8.29
CA ILE A 104 18.03 -0.52 8.11
C ILE A 104 18.35 -2.01 8.22
N SER A 105 19.38 -2.47 7.51
CA SER A 105 19.84 -3.86 7.54
C SER A 105 20.30 -4.30 8.93
N ASP A 106 21.00 -3.43 9.66
CA ASP A 106 21.44 -3.70 11.03
C ASP A 106 20.28 -3.90 11.99
N VAL A 107 19.18 -3.14 11.82
CA VAL A 107 17.95 -3.32 12.59
C VAL A 107 17.27 -4.63 12.22
N LEU A 108 17.06 -4.91 10.93
CA LEU A 108 16.42 -6.16 10.46
C LEU A 108 17.16 -7.40 10.95
N ARG A 109 18.50 -7.40 10.89
CA ARG A 109 19.34 -8.50 11.37
C ARG A 109 19.21 -8.75 12.88
N LYS A 110 18.97 -7.71 13.67
CA LYS A 110 18.82 -7.80 15.14
C LYS A 110 17.36 -7.99 15.57
N CYS A 111 16.43 -7.89 14.64
CA CYS A 111 15.00 -8.04 14.90
C CYS A 111 14.68 -9.48 15.30
N SER A 112 13.75 -9.65 16.23
CA SER A 112 13.31 -10.98 16.65
C SER A 112 12.51 -11.63 15.52
N SER A 113 12.73 -12.91 15.24
CA SER A 113 12.01 -13.63 14.19
C SER A 113 10.69 -14.22 14.74
N PRO A 114 9.56 -14.11 14.02
CA PRO A 114 9.42 -13.38 12.75
C PRO A 114 9.40 -11.86 12.97
N CYS A 115 10.16 -11.11 12.17
CA CYS A 115 10.17 -9.66 12.22
C CYS A 115 9.11 -9.10 11.26
N ASN A 116 8.21 -8.26 11.76
CA ASN A 116 7.20 -7.61 10.95
C ASN A 116 7.77 -6.30 10.38
N PHE A 117 7.95 -6.26 9.05
CA PHE A 117 8.49 -5.11 8.33
C PHE A 117 7.46 -4.53 7.35
N LEU A 118 7.07 -3.27 7.56
CA LEU A 118 6.21 -2.52 6.65
C LEU A 118 7.05 -1.54 5.84
N VAL A 119 6.86 -1.49 4.53
CA VAL A 119 7.58 -0.57 3.64
C VAL A 119 6.56 0.24 2.84
N PHE A 120 6.59 1.55 2.97
CA PHE A 120 5.90 2.44 2.04
C PHE A 120 6.84 2.75 0.88
N GLY A 121 6.39 2.46 -0.35
CA GLY A 121 7.10 2.62 -1.62
C GLY A 121 7.66 1.30 -2.17
N LEU A 122 7.43 1.03 -3.46
CA LEU A 122 8.21 0.06 -4.23
C LEU A 122 9.41 0.75 -4.88
N THR A 123 10.60 0.48 -4.36
CA THR A 123 11.86 1.05 -4.83
C THR A 123 12.82 -0.01 -5.35
N HIS A 124 14.00 0.42 -5.78
CA HIS A 124 15.05 -0.47 -6.28
C HIS A 124 15.45 -1.53 -5.22
N GLU A 125 15.33 -1.19 -3.94
CA GLU A 125 15.68 -2.01 -2.79
C GLU A 125 14.58 -3.01 -2.39
N THR A 126 13.41 -3.03 -3.06
CA THR A 126 12.27 -3.88 -2.69
C THR A 126 12.66 -5.36 -2.49
N LEU A 127 13.41 -5.94 -3.44
CA LEU A 127 13.88 -7.32 -3.35
C LEU A 127 14.92 -7.51 -2.22
N LEU A 128 15.75 -6.50 -1.99
CA LEU A 128 16.72 -6.49 -0.89
C LEU A 128 16.00 -6.55 0.46
N TRP A 129 14.95 -5.75 0.65
CA TRP A 129 14.17 -5.70 1.89
C TRP A 129 13.51 -7.03 2.23
N LYS A 130 12.91 -7.70 1.23
CA LYS A 130 12.36 -9.04 1.41
C LYS A 130 13.44 -10.06 1.75
N ALA A 131 14.59 -10.00 1.08
CA ALA A 131 15.69 -10.92 1.34
C ALA A 131 16.30 -10.72 2.73
N LEU A 132 16.57 -9.47 3.14
CA LEU A 132 17.17 -9.15 4.43
C LEU A 132 16.24 -9.49 5.60
N ASN A 133 14.93 -9.36 5.43
CA ASN A 133 13.94 -9.80 6.41
C ASN A 133 13.64 -11.31 6.33
N HIS A 134 14.68 -12.13 6.23
CA HIS A 134 14.56 -13.58 6.10
C HIS A 134 13.83 -14.19 7.31
N ASN A 135 12.88 -15.10 7.05
CA ASN A 135 11.93 -15.65 8.05
C ASN A 135 11.01 -14.61 8.72
N GLY A 136 11.01 -13.37 8.25
CA GLY A 136 10.08 -12.33 8.69
C GLY A 136 8.89 -12.21 7.75
N ARG A 137 8.02 -11.26 8.10
CA ARG A 137 6.92 -10.80 7.26
C ARG A 137 7.28 -9.43 6.71
N THR A 138 7.26 -9.27 5.39
CA THR A 138 7.45 -7.96 4.75
C THR A 138 6.25 -7.63 3.88
N VAL A 139 5.63 -6.47 4.14
CA VAL A 139 4.52 -5.92 3.35
C VAL A 139 4.93 -4.60 2.74
N PHE A 140 4.56 -4.38 1.48
CA PHE A 140 4.84 -3.16 0.74
C PHE A 140 3.55 -2.40 0.44
N VAL A 141 3.60 -1.08 0.47
CA VAL A 141 2.49 -0.17 0.19
C VAL A 141 2.89 0.79 -0.93
N GLU A 142 2.14 0.88 -2.01
CA GLU A 142 2.52 1.61 -3.23
C GLU A 142 1.43 2.60 -3.68
N GLU A 143 1.82 3.81 -4.09
CA GLU A 143 0.86 4.82 -4.59
C GLU A 143 0.24 4.46 -5.95
N ASN A 144 0.96 3.73 -6.79
CA ASN A 144 0.53 3.41 -8.14
C ASN A 144 -0.04 1.99 -8.24
N ARG A 145 -1.36 1.88 -8.22
CA ARG A 145 -2.09 0.61 -8.37
C ARG A 145 -1.66 -0.26 -9.55
N TYR A 146 -1.28 0.35 -10.68
CA TYR A 146 -0.86 -0.41 -11.85
C TYR A 146 0.55 -0.96 -11.67
N TYR A 147 1.42 -0.20 -10.98
CA TYR A 147 2.76 -0.65 -10.66
C TYR A 147 2.74 -1.73 -9.58
N ALA A 148 1.90 -1.58 -8.55
CA ALA A 148 1.66 -2.60 -7.53
C ALA A 148 1.23 -3.93 -8.17
N ALA A 149 0.15 -3.91 -8.97
CA ALA A 149 -0.36 -5.11 -9.65
C ALA A 149 0.67 -5.73 -10.62
N TYR A 150 1.41 -4.90 -11.35
CA TYR A 150 2.50 -5.38 -12.20
C TYR A 150 3.61 -6.06 -11.38
N PHE A 151 3.98 -5.48 -10.23
CA PHE A 151 5.02 -6.03 -9.38
C PHE A 151 4.60 -7.38 -8.79
N GLU A 152 3.38 -7.50 -8.27
CA GLU A 152 2.84 -8.78 -7.75
C GLU A 152 2.77 -9.85 -8.85
N GLN A 153 2.43 -9.48 -10.09
CA GLN A 153 2.42 -10.40 -11.21
C GLN A 153 3.82 -10.98 -11.48
N MET A 154 4.86 -10.16 -11.32
CA MET A 154 6.26 -10.55 -11.53
C MET A 154 6.87 -11.26 -10.32
N HIS A 155 6.40 -10.94 -9.12
CA HIS A 155 6.90 -11.39 -7.83
C HIS A 155 5.75 -11.85 -6.92
N PRO A 156 5.10 -13.00 -7.22
CA PRO A 156 3.91 -13.46 -6.50
C PRO A 156 4.15 -13.83 -5.03
N GLU A 157 5.41 -13.86 -4.59
CA GLU A 157 5.83 -14.07 -3.20
C GLU A 157 5.86 -12.79 -2.34
N PHE A 158 5.54 -11.64 -2.94
CA PHE A 158 5.49 -10.34 -2.27
C PHE A 158 4.05 -9.96 -1.93
N ASP A 159 3.85 -9.47 -0.70
CA ASP A 159 2.60 -8.85 -0.28
C ASP A 159 2.68 -7.36 -0.59
N VAL A 160 2.00 -6.91 -1.65
CA VAL A 160 1.99 -5.50 -2.07
C VAL A 160 0.56 -5.00 -2.08
N PHE A 161 0.31 -3.85 -1.46
CA PHE A 161 -1.00 -3.21 -1.48
C PHE A 161 -0.89 -1.81 -2.07
N ASP A 162 -1.82 -1.44 -2.94
CA ASP A 162 -1.94 -0.06 -3.39
C ASP A 162 -2.76 0.78 -2.41
N VAL A 163 -2.41 2.06 -2.31
CA VAL A 163 -3.17 3.05 -1.55
C VAL A 163 -3.38 4.30 -2.37
N GLN A 164 -4.55 4.93 -2.21
CA GLN A 164 -4.83 6.20 -2.89
C GLN A 164 -4.53 7.38 -1.97
N TYR A 165 -3.35 7.99 -2.13
CA TYR A 165 -3.03 9.22 -1.42
C TYR A 165 -3.87 10.40 -1.94
N THR A 166 -4.67 10.99 -1.06
CA THR A 166 -5.55 12.14 -1.39
C THR A 166 -4.96 13.50 -1.01
N THR A 167 -3.82 13.53 -0.32
CA THR A 167 -3.15 14.75 0.14
C THR A 167 -2.11 15.22 -0.87
N LYS A 168 -1.86 16.53 -0.92
CA LYS A 168 -0.78 17.10 -1.75
C LYS A 168 0.33 17.73 -0.92
N THR A 169 1.55 17.69 -1.45
CA THR A 169 2.72 18.33 -0.81
C THR A 169 2.50 19.83 -0.58
N SER A 170 1.83 20.53 -1.50
CA SER A 170 1.48 21.96 -1.35
C SER A 170 0.56 22.26 -0.17
N GLU A 171 -0.21 21.28 0.30
CA GLU A 171 -1.17 21.40 1.41
C GLU A 171 -0.53 21.13 2.77
N MET A 172 0.79 20.86 2.83
CA MET A 172 1.45 20.35 4.04
C MET A 172 1.21 21.20 5.30
N ARG A 173 1.10 22.54 5.16
CA ARG A 173 0.90 23.44 6.30
C ARG A 173 -0.52 23.36 6.84
N ASP A 174 -1.51 23.33 5.95
CA ASP A 174 -2.92 23.27 6.31
C ASP A 174 -3.28 21.89 6.89
N LEU A 175 -2.71 20.82 6.32
CA LEU A 175 -2.86 19.45 6.85
C LEU A 175 -2.28 19.32 8.26
N LEU A 176 -1.08 19.86 8.49
CA LEU A 176 -0.45 19.86 9.81
C LEU A 176 -1.31 20.60 10.85
N LYS A 177 -1.81 21.80 10.48
CA LYS A 177 -2.69 22.58 11.34
C LYS A 177 -3.99 21.81 11.64
N SER A 178 -4.64 21.26 10.62
CA SER A 178 -5.88 20.47 10.77
C SER A 178 -5.66 19.27 11.70
N ALA A 179 -4.55 18.56 11.55
CA ALA A 179 -4.23 17.41 12.40
C ALA A 179 -4.03 17.81 13.87
N LYS A 180 -3.37 18.94 14.13
CA LYS A 180 -3.21 19.49 15.49
C LYS A 180 -4.55 19.89 16.10
N ASP A 181 -5.41 20.55 15.32
CA ASP A 181 -6.76 20.94 15.76
C ASP A 181 -7.63 19.70 16.08
N GLN A 182 -7.40 18.60 15.37
CA GLN A 182 -8.12 17.33 15.52
C GLN A 182 -7.44 16.31 16.43
N ILE A 183 -6.36 16.67 17.15
CA ILE A 183 -5.56 15.72 17.95
C ILE A 183 -6.35 15.05 19.09
N ARG A 184 -7.44 15.68 19.55
CA ARG A 184 -8.35 15.13 20.56
C ARG A 184 -9.55 14.41 19.95
N ASN A 185 -9.67 14.36 18.62
CA ASN A 185 -10.76 13.70 17.91
C ASN A 185 -10.25 12.69 16.87
N GLU A 186 -10.12 13.08 15.60
CA GLU A 186 -9.84 12.17 14.49
C GLU A 186 -8.37 11.84 14.29
N CYS A 187 -7.44 12.70 14.75
CA CYS A 187 -6.00 12.58 14.47
C CYS A 187 -5.18 12.31 15.76
N LYS A 188 -5.60 11.31 16.55
CA LYS A 188 -4.97 10.92 17.82
C LYS A 188 -3.71 10.07 17.58
N PRO A 189 -2.76 10.06 18.54
CA PRO A 189 -1.57 9.20 18.46
C PRO A 189 -1.89 7.71 18.59
N VAL A 190 -2.96 7.35 19.31
CA VAL A 190 -3.46 5.98 19.40
C VAL A 190 -4.90 5.98 18.90
N GLN A 191 -5.15 5.27 17.80
CA GLN A 191 -6.46 5.25 17.16
C GLN A 191 -6.63 4.10 16.17
N ASN A 192 -7.89 3.78 15.85
CA ASN A 192 -8.20 2.86 14.77
C ASN A 192 -8.19 3.58 13.42
N LEU A 193 -7.13 3.36 12.63
CA LEU A 193 -6.96 3.97 11.32
C LEU A 193 -8.02 3.52 10.31
N LEU A 194 -8.53 2.28 10.40
CA LEU A 194 -9.53 1.74 9.47
C LEU A 194 -10.83 2.56 9.45
N PHE A 195 -11.16 3.22 10.56
CA PHE A 195 -12.35 4.07 10.70
C PHE A 195 -12.00 5.53 11.03
N SER A 196 -10.76 5.94 10.77
CA SER A 196 -10.33 7.32 11.04
C SER A 196 -10.73 8.22 9.88
N GLU A 197 -11.27 9.39 10.22
CA GLU A 197 -11.55 10.48 9.26
C GLU A 197 -10.38 11.51 9.22
N CYS A 198 -9.24 11.20 9.85
CA CYS A 198 -8.06 12.06 9.77
C CYS A 198 -7.51 12.03 8.35
N LYS A 199 -7.39 13.20 7.73
CA LYS A 199 -6.82 13.34 6.37
C LYS A 199 -5.39 12.80 6.22
N LEU A 200 -4.66 12.65 7.34
CA LEU A 200 -3.31 12.09 7.36
C LEU A 200 -3.27 10.57 7.59
N GLY A 201 -4.38 9.95 8.02
CA GLY A 201 -4.47 8.52 8.25
C GLY A 201 -4.78 7.77 6.95
N ILE A 202 -4.00 6.74 6.65
CA ILE A 202 -4.31 5.81 5.56
C ILE A 202 -5.35 4.81 6.10
N ASN A 203 -6.57 4.83 5.55
CA ASN A 203 -7.71 4.01 6.00
C ASN A 203 -8.20 2.97 4.97
N ASP A 204 -7.50 2.85 3.84
CA ASP A 204 -7.84 1.97 2.71
C ASP A 204 -6.91 0.74 2.56
N LEU A 205 -6.08 0.44 3.57
CA LEU A 205 -5.29 -0.80 3.58
C LEU A 205 -6.14 -2.01 3.97
N PRO A 206 -5.72 -3.24 3.60
CA PRO A 206 -6.38 -4.45 4.09
C PRO A 206 -6.40 -4.53 5.62
N ASN A 207 -7.53 -4.94 6.21
CA ASN A 207 -7.74 -4.98 7.66
C ASN A 207 -6.57 -5.59 8.45
N HIS A 208 -6.00 -6.68 7.93
CA HIS A 208 -4.92 -7.39 8.61
C HIS A 208 -3.65 -6.54 8.78
N VAL A 209 -3.41 -5.53 7.94
CA VAL A 209 -2.24 -4.63 8.02
C VAL A 209 -2.31 -3.75 9.26
N TYR A 210 -3.52 -3.32 9.65
CA TYR A 210 -3.76 -2.54 10.86
C TYR A 210 -3.66 -3.38 12.15
N GLU A 211 -3.76 -4.70 12.04
CA GLU A 211 -3.68 -5.63 13.17
C GLU A 211 -2.26 -6.13 13.45
N VAL A 212 -1.30 -5.88 12.54
CA VAL A 212 0.09 -6.29 12.73
C VAL A 212 0.80 -5.36 13.70
N ASP A 213 1.42 -5.95 14.71
CA ASP A 213 2.38 -5.29 15.58
C ASP A 213 3.73 -5.12 14.84
N TRP A 214 3.85 -4.08 13.99
CA TRP A 214 5.04 -3.81 13.18
C TRP A 214 6.29 -3.56 14.05
N ASP A 215 7.41 -4.20 13.71
CA ASP A 215 8.69 -4.03 14.41
C ASP A 215 9.57 -2.99 13.73
N VAL A 216 9.50 -2.95 12.40
CA VAL A 216 10.20 -1.99 11.55
C VAL A 216 9.22 -1.42 10.54
N ILE A 217 9.31 -0.11 10.32
CA ILE A 217 8.58 0.61 9.27
C ILE A 217 9.59 1.44 8.49
N LEU A 218 9.64 1.28 7.16
CA LEU A 218 10.42 2.13 6.27
C LEU A 218 9.47 2.98 5.43
N ILE A 219 9.72 4.29 5.43
CA ILE A 219 8.97 5.26 4.66
C ILE A 219 9.85 5.78 3.52
N ASP A 220 9.68 5.17 2.35
CA ASP A 220 10.41 5.48 1.11
C ASP A 220 9.45 5.85 -0.05
N GLY A 221 8.15 5.89 0.23
CA GLY A 221 7.09 6.28 -0.68
C GLY A 221 6.03 7.10 0.07
N PRO A 222 5.21 7.89 -0.65
CA PRO A 222 5.25 8.07 -2.10
C PRO A 222 6.46 8.91 -2.56
N ARG A 223 6.74 8.91 -3.87
CA ARG A 223 7.92 9.58 -4.47
C ARG A 223 8.03 11.07 -4.14
N GLY A 224 6.90 11.78 -4.04
CA GLY A 224 6.88 13.23 -3.89
C GLY A 224 7.09 13.95 -5.22
N ASP A 225 6.25 13.65 -6.21
CA ASP A 225 6.31 14.18 -7.59
C ASP A 225 5.90 15.67 -7.69
N GLY A 226 6.53 16.53 -6.90
CA GLY A 226 6.28 17.96 -6.86
C GLY A 226 5.10 18.38 -5.96
N PRO A 227 4.74 19.68 -5.99
CA PRO A 227 3.78 20.27 -5.04
C PRO A 227 2.37 19.68 -5.17
N GLU A 228 1.96 19.27 -6.38
CA GLU A 228 0.62 18.75 -6.64
C GLU A 228 0.49 17.24 -6.42
N GLY A 229 1.62 16.54 -6.27
CA GLY A 229 1.67 15.12 -5.97
C GLY A 229 1.60 14.82 -4.47
N PRO A 230 1.35 13.55 -4.10
CA PRO A 230 1.37 13.14 -2.71
C PRO A 230 2.79 13.19 -2.14
N GLY A 231 2.90 13.68 -0.91
CA GLY A 231 4.14 13.65 -0.13
C GLY A 231 4.08 12.60 0.98
N ARG A 232 5.18 12.41 1.71
CA ARG A 232 5.29 11.40 2.79
C ARG A 232 4.56 11.78 4.09
N MET A 233 3.75 12.84 4.10
CA MET A 233 2.95 13.28 5.26
C MET A 233 2.06 12.15 5.82
N THR A 234 1.30 11.50 4.95
CA THR A 234 0.33 10.46 5.29
C THR A 234 1.01 9.17 5.78
N PRO A 235 2.06 8.63 5.11
CA PRO A 235 2.86 7.55 5.66
C PRO A 235 3.51 7.86 7.01
N ILE A 236 4.08 9.06 7.21
CA ILE A 236 4.74 9.43 8.46
C ILE A 236 3.74 9.44 9.63
N PHE A 237 2.58 10.06 9.44
CA PHE A 237 1.51 10.06 10.44
C PHE A 237 1.03 8.62 10.72
N THR A 238 0.74 7.87 9.67
CA THR A 238 0.24 6.49 9.76
C THR A 238 1.22 5.58 10.49
N ALA A 239 2.52 5.64 10.15
CA ALA A 239 3.57 4.90 10.84
C ALA A 239 3.64 5.27 12.33
N GLY A 240 3.51 6.55 12.64
CA GLY A 240 3.47 7.05 14.02
C GLY A 240 2.29 6.48 14.81
N VAL A 241 1.11 6.37 14.20
CA VAL A 241 -0.09 5.79 14.82
C VAL A 241 0.03 4.27 14.95
N LEU A 242 0.47 3.56 13.91
CA LEU A 242 0.68 2.11 13.93
C LEU A 242 1.66 1.69 15.03
N ALA A 243 2.81 2.37 15.12
CA ALA A 243 3.82 2.12 16.15
C ALA A 243 3.28 2.32 17.57
N ARG A 244 2.42 3.32 17.77
CA ARG A 244 1.85 3.67 19.08
C ARG A 244 0.67 2.80 19.49
N SER A 245 -0.07 2.28 18.51
CA SER A 245 -1.30 1.50 18.69
C SER A 245 -1.05 -0.01 18.81
N LYS A 246 0.22 -0.44 18.89
CA LYS A 246 0.60 -1.85 19.07
C LYS A 246 -0.08 -2.45 20.30
N LYS A 247 -0.65 -3.65 20.12
CA LYS A 247 -1.35 -4.39 21.18
C LYS A 247 -0.39 -5.34 21.89
N GLY A 248 0.57 -5.91 21.17
CA GLY A 248 1.54 -6.88 21.66
C GLY A 248 2.95 -6.68 21.09
N GLY A 249 3.75 -7.75 21.17
CA GLY A 249 5.12 -7.77 20.67
C GLY A 249 6.08 -6.82 21.38
N ASN A 250 7.14 -6.42 20.68
CA ASN A 250 8.09 -5.42 21.18
C ASN A 250 7.39 -4.07 21.30
N ALA A 251 7.49 -3.44 22.48
CA ALA A 251 6.92 -2.13 22.74
C ALA A 251 7.51 -1.01 21.85
N LYS A 252 8.68 -1.27 21.23
CA LYS A 252 9.39 -0.34 20.37
C LYS A 252 9.23 -0.72 18.91
N THR A 253 9.08 0.29 18.07
CA THR A 253 9.03 0.18 16.61
C THR A 253 10.12 1.06 16.02
N HIS A 254 10.97 0.49 15.16
CA HIS A 254 11.94 1.26 14.40
C HIS A 254 11.25 1.89 13.20
N VAL A 255 11.29 3.21 13.07
CA VAL A 255 10.71 3.93 11.93
C VAL A 255 11.83 4.64 11.19
N PHE A 256 12.02 4.32 9.92
CA PHE A 256 12.99 4.95 9.03
C PHE A 256 12.27 5.85 8.05
N VAL A 257 12.76 7.08 7.89
CA VAL A 257 12.22 8.06 6.94
C VAL A 257 13.33 8.43 5.96
N HIS A 258 13.14 8.08 4.69
CA HIS A 258 14.08 8.39 3.61
C HIS A 258 13.86 9.83 3.08
N ASP A 259 14.78 10.32 2.23
CA ASP A 259 14.90 11.70 1.75
C ASP A 259 14.71 12.77 2.85
N TYR A 260 15.34 12.56 4.01
CA TYR A 260 15.12 13.38 5.19
C TYR A 260 15.57 14.84 5.04
N TYR A 261 16.20 15.23 3.92
CA TYR A 261 16.62 16.59 3.61
C TYR A 261 15.42 17.49 3.28
N ARG A 262 14.33 16.88 2.80
CA ARG A 262 13.07 17.53 2.41
C ARG A 262 12.29 18.02 3.64
N ASP A 263 11.63 19.17 3.47
CA ASP A 263 10.93 19.83 4.58
C ASP A 263 9.74 19.02 5.12
N VAL A 264 9.02 18.31 4.25
CA VAL A 264 7.90 17.45 4.63
C VAL A 264 8.35 16.43 5.68
N GLU A 265 9.42 15.71 5.38
CA GLU A 265 9.95 14.62 6.19
C GLU A 265 10.46 15.14 7.54
N LYS A 266 11.19 16.26 7.54
CA LYS A 266 11.65 16.91 8.79
C LYS A 266 10.49 17.34 9.66
N ILE A 267 9.54 18.10 9.09
CA ILE A 267 8.43 18.70 9.84
C ILE A 267 7.49 17.61 10.37
N TYR A 268 7.11 16.65 9.53
CA TYR A 268 6.17 15.59 9.92
C TYR A 268 6.84 14.54 10.80
N GLY A 269 8.13 14.24 10.58
CA GLY A 269 8.92 13.38 11.45
C GLY A 269 9.01 13.96 12.86
N ASP A 270 9.39 15.23 12.98
CA ASP A 270 9.49 15.91 14.28
C ASP A 270 8.12 16.05 14.98
N GLU A 271 7.01 16.18 14.24
CA GLU A 271 5.68 16.31 14.83
C GLU A 271 5.04 14.95 15.23
N PHE A 272 5.14 13.93 14.37
CA PHE A 272 4.37 12.68 14.54
C PHE A 272 5.23 11.49 14.96
N LEU A 273 6.51 11.47 14.62
CA LEU A 273 7.47 10.47 15.14
C LEU A 273 8.22 11.00 16.37
N CYS A 274 8.23 12.31 16.54
CA CYS A 274 8.80 13.07 17.64
C CYS A 274 10.33 13.12 17.64
N ARG A 275 10.87 14.35 17.68
CA ARG A 275 12.31 14.59 17.68
C ARG A 275 13.02 13.85 18.82
N GLU A 276 12.39 13.74 19.99
CA GLU A 276 12.95 13.02 21.14
C GLU A 276 13.09 11.50 20.93
N ASN A 277 12.41 10.92 19.94
CA ASN A 277 12.52 9.50 19.58
C ASN A 277 13.56 9.27 18.49
N MET A 278 14.20 10.31 17.96
CA MET A 278 15.22 10.20 16.92
C MET A 278 16.51 9.60 17.49
N VAL A 279 16.97 8.50 16.89
CA VAL A 279 18.21 7.81 17.25
C VAL A 279 19.38 8.40 16.48
N GLU A 280 19.22 8.51 15.16
CA GLU A 280 20.22 9.08 14.26
C GLU A 280 19.54 9.68 13.03
N SER A 281 20.20 10.65 12.40
CA SER A 281 19.76 11.21 11.13
C SER A 281 20.92 11.77 10.34
N ASN A 282 20.87 11.65 9.03
CA ASN A 282 21.62 12.49 8.09
C ASN A 282 20.64 13.14 7.10
N ASP A 283 21.15 13.75 6.04
CA ASP A 283 20.30 14.39 5.04
C ASP A 283 19.44 13.39 4.26
N MET A 284 19.82 12.12 4.14
CA MET A 284 19.04 11.15 3.37
C MET A 284 18.12 10.29 4.22
N LEU A 285 18.53 9.95 5.44
CA LEU A 285 17.80 9.00 6.29
C LEU A 285 17.71 9.49 7.73
N ALA A 286 16.52 9.42 8.30
CA ALA A 286 16.31 9.52 9.74
C ALA A 286 15.79 8.20 10.32
N HIS A 287 16.33 7.83 11.48
CA HIS A 287 15.91 6.67 12.24
C HIS A 287 15.30 7.10 13.57
N PHE A 288 14.04 6.72 13.78
CA PHE A 288 13.29 6.91 15.01
C PHE A 288 13.02 5.58 15.68
N VAL A 289 12.92 5.58 17.01
CA VAL A 289 12.41 4.45 17.80
C VAL A 289 11.19 4.91 18.58
N VAL A 290 10.01 4.54 18.08
CA VAL A 290 8.72 4.97 18.62
C VAL A 290 8.16 3.89 19.53
N GLU A 291 7.81 4.27 20.76
CA GLU A 291 7.23 3.36 21.76
C GLU A 291 5.70 3.36 21.70
N LYS A 292 5.07 2.23 22.06
CA LYS A 292 3.62 2.16 22.25
C LYS A 292 3.14 3.17 23.30
N MET A 293 1.92 3.66 23.16
CA MET A 293 1.33 4.65 24.06
C MET A 293 0.01 4.16 24.65
N ASP A 294 -0.40 4.78 25.76
CA ASP A 294 -1.73 4.56 26.34
C ASP A 294 -2.81 5.12 25.41
N GLU A 295 -3.94 4.41 25.28
CA GLU A 295 -5.07 4.81 24.41
C GLU A 295 -5.66 6.18 24.77
N ASN A 296 -5.49 6.64 26.01
CA ASN A 296 -5.94 7.96 26.47
C ASN A 296 -4.91 9.07 26.21
N SER A 297 -3.86 8.81 25.43
CA SER A 297 -2.88 9.80 25.03
C SER A 297 -3.43 10.69 23.92
N PHE A 298 -3.36 12.02 24.10
CA PHE A 298 -3.81 13.02 23.11
C PHE A 298 -2.68 13.93 22.63
N GLN A 299 -1.43 13.48 22.78
CA GLN A 299 -0.24 14.18 22.32
C GLN A 299 0.73 13.17 21.74
N PHE A 300 1.32 13.47 20.58
CA PHE A 300 2.34 12.61 19.97
C PHE A 300 3.66 12.66 20.72
N CYS A 301 4.08 13.87 21.11
CA CYS A 301 5.42 14.17 21.64
C CYS A 301 5.35 14.75 23.05
N ARG A 302 6.36 14.49 23.88
CA ARG A 302 6.43 14.98 25.26
C ARG A 302 6.83 16.46 25.25
N ASN A 303 5.86 17.35 25.48
CA ASN A 303 6.02 18.79 25.71
C ASN A 303 6.87 19.56 24.68
N GLN A 304 6.24 20.11 23.64
CA GLN A 304 6.82 21.20 22.82
C GLN A 304 7.00 22.53 23.61
N ALA A 305 6.56 22.61 24.87
CA ALA A 305 6.56 23.83 25.67
C ALA A 305 7.95 24.25 26.23
N SER A 306 9.00 23.43 26.13
CA SER A 306 10.30 23.76 26.74
C SER A 306 11.32 24.42 25.80
N LYS A 307 10.99 24.65 24.52
CA LYS A 307 11.97 25.13 23.51
C LYS A 307 11.74 26.55 22.97
N SER A 308 10.77 27.30 23.50
CA SER A 308 10.57 28.72 23.14
C SER A 308 11.34 29.72 24.01
N THR A 309 12.30 29.25 24.82
CA THR A 309 13.19 30.11 25.61
C THR A 309 14.60 29.53 25.60
N SER A 310 15.39 29.89 24.60
CA SER A 310 16.84 30.09 24.65
C SER A 310 17.27 30.85 23.40
#